data_AF-A0A183A3B0-F1
#
_entry.id   AF-A0A183A3B0-F1
#
_cell.length_a   1.000
_cell.length_b   1.000
_cell.length_c   1.000
_cell.angle_alpha   90.00
_cell.angle_beta   90.00
_cell.angle_gamma   90.00
#
_symmetry.space_group_name_H-M   'P 1'
#
loop_
_entity.id
_entity.type
_entity.pdbx_description
1 polymer ?
#
loop_
_entity_poly.entity_id
_entity_poly.type
_entity_poly.pdbx_seq_one_letter_code
_entity_poly.pdbx_strand_id
1 'polypeptide(L)'
;MKSKEDYPAIAKALVRSLHGPKEVQYALLSNISTLSKNHPGLFDPYLHSFYCFANDPLYIKLVKLNILGNLATETSSPTILREFQVNWVVFIIISPLHHERCMREKMSFGSAPVLS
;
A
#
# COMPACT_ATOMS: atom_id res chain seq x y z
N MET A 1 16.95 21.87 14.52
CA MET A 1 17.08 20.51 13.96
C MET A 1 16.31 19.57 14.87
N LYS A 2 15.22 18.96 14.39
CA LYS A 2 14.33 18.12 15.20
C LYS A 2 15.08 16.81 15.54
N SER A 3 15.30 16.57 16.82
CA SER A 3 16.05 15.44 17.37
C SER A 3 15.44 14.12 16.88
N LYS A 4 16.28 13.13 16.54
CA LYS A 4 15.84 11.79 16.11
C LYS A 4 15.00 11.02 17.15
N GLU A 5 14.79 11.57 18.33
CA GLU A 5 14.01 10.96 19.42
C GLU A 5 12.50 10.98 19.20
N ASP A 6 11.97 11.87 18.35
CA ASP A 6 10.51 11.98 18.13
C ASP A 6 9.96 10.94 17.12
N TYR A 7 10.81 10.34 16.30
CA TYR A 7 10.40 9.39 15.25
C TYR A 7 9.56 8.21 15.75
N PRO A 8 9.87 7.51 16.86
CA PRO A 8 9.02 6.43 17.36
C PRO A 8 7.62 6.91 17.78
N ALA A 9 7.51 8.11 18.35
CA ALA A 9 6.20 8.68 18.70
C ALA A 9 5.37 8.99 17.44
N ILE A 10 6.01 9.53 16.40
CA ILE A 10 5.40 9.79 15.10
C ILE A 10 4.96 8.47 14.44
N ALA A 11 5.83 7.46 14.41
CA ALA A 11 5.52 6.14 13.85
C ALA A 11 4.29 5.51 14.53
N LYS A 12 4.25 5.54 15.87
CA LYS A 12 3.11 5.05 16.65
C LYS A 12 1.81 5.79 16.30
N ALA A 13 1.88 7.12 16.16
CA ALA A 13 0.71 7.93 15.81
C ALA A 13 0.20 7.66 14.39
N LEU A 14 1.11 7.49 13.42
CA LEU A 14 0.78 7.15 12.04
C LEU A 14 0.10 5.78 11.97
N VAL A 15 0.66 4.76 12.63
CA VAL A 15 0.10 3.41 12.66
C VAL A 15 -1.29 3.41 13.29
N ARG A 16 -1.50 4.12 14.40
CA ARG A 16 -2.83 4.26 15.02
C ARG A 16 -3.86 4.93 14.09
N SER A 17 -3.41 5.83 13.23
CA SER A 17 -4.28 6.56 12.29
C SER A 17 -4.71 5.71 11.08
N LEU A 18 -4.12 4.53 10.88
CA LEU A 18 -4.48 3.61 9.80
C LEU A 18 -5.89 2.99 9.93
N HIS A 19 -6.56 3.19 11.06
CA HIS A 19 -7.93 2.72 11.31
C HIS A 19 -9.02 3.65 10.74
N GLY A 20 -8.61 4.76 10.12
CA GLY A 20 -9.51 5.73 9.51
C GLY A 20 -10.08 5.30 8.14
N PRO A 21 -10.71 6.24 7.40
CA PRO A 21 -11.23 5.98 6.06
C PRO A 21 -10.12 5.60 5.07
N LYS A 22 -10.49 4.90 3.99
CA LYS A 22 -9.56 4.21 3.08
C LYS A 22 -8.63 5.17 2.33
N GLU A 23 -9.12 6.36 2.00
CA GLU A 23 -8.37 7.43 1.34
C GLU A 23 -7.24 7.95 2.25
N VAL A 24 -7.58 8.19 3.52
CA VAL A 24 -6.62 8.63 4.53
C VAL A 24 -5.63 7.51 4.83
N GLN A 25 -6.11 6.26 4.95
CA GLN A 25 -5.27 5.09 5.13
C GLN A 25 -4.23 4.97 4.01
N TYR A 26 -4.64 5.13 2.75
CA TYR A 26 -3.73 5.08 1.60
C TYR A 26 -2.69 6.20 1.62
N ALA A 27 -3.09 7.44 1.91
CA ALA A 27 -2.17 8.56 2.02
C ALA A 27 -1.14 8.34 3.14
N LEU A 28 -1.57 7.83 4.29
CA LEU A 28 -0.71 7.51 5.42
C LEU A 28 0.25 6.36 5.09
N LEU A 29 -0.23 5.28 4.48
CA LEU A 29 0.61 4.15 4.06
C LEU A 29 1.67 4.58 3.04
N SER A 30 1.32 5.46 2.11
CA SER A 30 2.28 6.01 1.13
C SER A 30 3.39 6.79 1.82
N ASN A 31 3.05 7.62 2.81
CA ASN A 31 4.04 8.35 3.61
C ASN A 31 4.91 7.41 4.45
N ILE A 32 4.31 6.38 5.06
CA ILE A 32 5.04 5.36 5.81
C ILE A 32 6.02 4.61 4.90
N SER A 33 5.64 4.28 3.66
CA SER A 33 6.51 3.63 2.69
C SER A 33 7.77 4.45 2.38
N THR A 34 7.63 5.76 2.22
CA THR A 34 8.78 6.65 2.02
C THR A 34 9.62 6.77 3.29
N LEU A 35 8.98 6.89 4.46
CA LEU A 35 9.68 6.99 5.74
C LEU A 35 10.45 5.71 6.10
N SER A 36 9.90 4.52 5.79
CA SER A 36 10.57 3.25 6.05
C SER A 36 11.82 3.05 5.21
N LYS A 37 11.85 3.61 3.99
CA LYS A 37 13.08 3.65 3.16
C LYS A 37 14.14 4.59 3.72
N ASN A 38 13.73 5.76 4.20
CA ASN A 38 14.65 6.77 4.72
C ASN A 38 15.20 6.42 6.12
N HIS A 39 14.43 5.66 6.90
CA HIS A 39 14.75 5.27 8.27
C HIS A 39 14.50 3.76 8.47
N PRO A 40 15.45 2.89 8.07
CA PRO A 40 15.32 1.45 8.28
C PRO A 40 15.22 1.14 9.78
N GLY A 41 14.38 0.18 10.16
CA GLY A 41 14.16 -0.20 11.56
C GLY A 41 13.09 0.59 12.32
N LEU A 42 12.61 1.72 11.78
CA LEU A 42 11.63 2.57 12.47
C LEU A 42 10.25 1.91 12.64
N PHE A 43 9.87 1.06 11.69
CA PHE A 43 8.55 0.43 11.63
C PHE A 43 8.55 -1.07 11.94
N ASP A 44 9.71 -1.65 12.26
CA ASP A 44 9.87 -3.07 12.64
C ASP A 44 8.91 -3.53 13.75
N PRO A 45 8.70 -2.79 14.86
CA PRO A 45 7.75 -3.22 15.90
C PRO A 45 6.28 -3.19 15.43
N TYR A 46 5.99 -2.59 14.27
CA TYR A 46 4.65 -2.46 13.71
C TYR A 46 4.39 -3.34 12.49
N LEU A 47 5.29 -4.30 12.19
CA LEU A 47 5.23 -5.13 10.98
C LEU A 47 3.86 -5.80 10.75
N HIS A 48 3.23 -6.31 11.80
CA HIS A 48 1.89 -6.91 11.75
C HIS A 48 0.79 -5.95 11.25
N SER A 49 0.96 -4.64 11.47
CA SER A 49 -0.02 -3.63 11.04
C SER A 49 -0.07 -3.45 9.52
N PHE A 50 0.99 -3.87 8.82
CA PHE A 50 1.11 -3.76 7.36
C PHE A 50 0.69 -5.04 6.62
N TYR A 51 0.21 -6.06 7.33
CA TYR A 51 -0.31 -7.26 6.68
C TYR A 51 -1.54 -6.96 5.83
N CYS A 52 -1.60 -7.63 4.68
CA CYS A 52 -2.68 -7.50 3.73
C CYS A 52 -3.84 -8.41 4.13
N PHE A 53 -5.06 -7.87 4.19
CA PHE A 53 -6.26 -8.68 4.41
C PHE A 53 -7.01 -8.92 3.09
N ALA A 54 -7.79 -10.00 3.01
CA ALA A 54 -8.59 -10.31 1.81
C ALA A 54 -9.50 -9.15 1.39
N ASN A 55 -10.11 -8.48 2.38
CA ASN A 55 -11.02 -7.35 2.19
C ASN A 55 -10.31 -6.02 1.85
N ASP A 56 -8.97 -5.96 1.89
CA ASP A 56 -8.28 -4.74 1.50
C ASP A 56 -8.36 -4.52 -0.02
N PRO A 57 -8.65 -3.30 -0.47
CA PRO A 57 -8.64 -2.98 -1.89
C PRO A 57 -7.21 -3.08 -2.44
N LEU A 58 -7.10 -3.36 -3.75
CA LEU A 58 -5.83 -3.64 -4.41
C LEU A 58 -4.78 -2.55 -4.16
N TYR A 59 -5.15 -1.28 -4.29
CA TYR A 59 -4.23 -0.16 -4.14
C TYR A 59 -3.62 -0.08 -2.72
N ILE A 60 -4.36 -0.50 -1.68
CA ILE A 60 -3.83 -0.59 -0.31
C ILE A 60 -2.90 -1.79 -0.17
N LYS A 61 -3.27 -2.94 -0.73
CA LYS A 61 -2.42 -4.15 -0.73
C LYS A 61 -1.06 -3.87 -1.38
N LEU A 62 -1.04 -3.18 -2.51
CA LEU A 62 0.21 -2.83 -3.20
C LEU A 62 1.14 -1.97 -2.33
N VAL A 63 0.60 -0.95 -1.65
CA VAL A 63 1.42 -0.09 -0.76
C VAL A 63 1.87 -0.85 0.48
N LYS A 64 1.01 -1.66 1.09
CA LYS A 64 1.36 -2.54 2.22
C LYS A 64 2.49 -3.51 1.87
N LEU A 65 2.43 -4.13 0.69
CA LEU A 65 3.50 -5.01 0.18
C LEU A 65 4.80 -4.24 -0.05
N ASN A 66 4.76 -3.01 -0.56
CA ASN A 66 5.94 -2.17 -0.71
C ASN A 66 6.59 -1.85 0.66
N ILE A 67 5.77 -1.50 1.66
CA ILE A 67 6.24 -1.30 3.04
C ILE A 67 6.88 -2.58 3.56
N LEU A 68 6.20 -3.73 3.48
CA LEU A 68 6.74 -5.02 3.91
C LEU A 68 8.07 -5.34 3.22
N GLY A 69 8.20 -5.06 1.92
CA GLY A 69 9.45 -5.19 1.18
C GLY A 69 10.58 -4.29 1.71
N ASN A 70 10.27 -3.06 2.13
CA ASN A 70 11.26 -2.16 2.73
C ASN A 70 11.66 -2.59 4.16
N LEU A 71 10.78 -3.29 4.88
CA LEU A 71 11.05 -3.86 6.21
C LEU A 71 11.67 -5.27 6.14
N ALA A 72 11.69 -5.88 4.96
CA ALA A 72 12.16 -7.25 4.73
C ALA A 72 13.68 -7.36 4.96
N THR A 73 14.09 -7.65 6.19
CA THR A 73 15.47 -8.05 6.53
C THR A 73 15.61 -9.58 6.39
N GLU A 74 16.83 -10.13 6.27
CA GLU A 74 17.12 -11.55 5.90
C GLU A 74 16.29 -12.63 6.62
N THR A 75 15.80 -12.35 7.84
CA THR A 75 14.98 -13.28 8.64
C THR A 75 13.50 -13.34 8.24
N SER A 76 12.99 -12.38 7.48
CA SER A 76 11.56 -12.23 7.12
C SER A 76 11.22 -12.53 5.65
N SER A 77 12.25 -12.75 4.82
CA SER A 77 12.15 -13.02 3.38
C SER A 77 11.16 -14.13 2.96
N PRO A 78 11.09 -15.32 3.60
CA PRO A 78 10.22 -16.39 3.11
C PRO A 78 8.72 -16.11 3.34
N THR A 79 8.36 -15.39 4.41
CA THR A 79 6.96 -15.05 4.72
C THR A 79 6.42 -14.02 3.75
N ILE A 80 7.25 -13.03 3.39
CA ILE A 80 6.89 -11.97 2.46
C ILE A 80 6.76 -12.54 1.04
N LEU A 81 7.67 -13.42 0.61
CA LEU A 81 7.59 -14.12 -0.68
C LEU A 81 6.33 -14.99 -0.81
N ARG A 82 5.88 -15.62 0.29
CA ARG A 82 4.63 -16.40 0.30
C ARG A 82 3.41 -15.51 0.08
N GLU A 83 3.36 -14.33 0.70
CA GLU A 83 2.29 -13.36 0.47
C GLU A 83 2.28 -12.86 -0.98
N PHE A 84 3.45 -12.60 -1.58
CA PHE A 84 3.56 -12.26 -3.00
C PHE A 84 3.04 -13.39 -3.90
N GLN A 85 3.42 -14.64 -3.65
CA GLN A 85 3.02 -15.78 -4.48
C GLN A 85 1.53 -16.12 -4.35
N VAL A 86 0.98 -16.18 -3.14
CA VAL A 86 -0.41 -16.61 -2.94
C VAL A 86 -1.41 -15.50 -3.32
N ASN A 87 -1.08 -14.23 -3.05
CA ASN A 87 -1.99 -13.12 -3.34
C ASN A 87 -1.97 -12.72 -4.82
N TRP A 88 -0.80 -12.67 -5.47
CA TRP A 88 -0.72 -12.32 -6.89
C TRP A 88 -1.15 -13.43 -7.83
N VAL A 89 -0.87 -14.71 -7.52
CA VAL A 89 -1.29 -15.82 -8.41
C VAL A 89 -2.82 -15.89 -8.48
N VAL A 90 -3.52 -15.66 -7.36
CA VAL A 90 -5.00 -15.58 -7.37
C VAL A 90 -5.47 -14.34 -8.14
N PHE A 91 -4.78 -13.20 -8.03
CA PHE A 91 -5.17 -11.97 -8.74
C PHE A 91 -4.91 -12.04 -10.25
N ILE A 92 -3.80 -12.65 -10.69
CA ILE A 92 -3.45 -12.81 -12.11
C ILE A 92 -4.29 -13.94 -12.76
N ILE A 93 -4.53 -15.06 -12.05
CA ILE A 93 -5.24 -16.21 -12.63
C ILE A 93 -6.77 -16.08 -12.51
N ILE A 94 -7.31 -15.44 -11.47
CA ILE A 94 -8.77 -15.32 -11.26
C ILE A 94 -9.36 -13.98 -11.71
N SER A 95 -8.56 -12.95 -12.03
CA SER A 95 -9.08 -11.72 -12.69
C SER A 95 -8.67 -11.60 -14.17
N PRO A 96 -9.35 -12.31 -15.10
CA PRO A 96 -9.34 -11.94 -16.50
C PRO A 96 -10.17 -10.66 -16.78
N LEU A 97 -10.20 -9.68 -15.86
CA LEU A 97 -11.20 -8.61 -15.84
C LEU A 97 -10.75 -7.26 -15.25
N HIS A 98 -9.44 -6.97 -15.18
CA HIS A 98 -8.96 -5.61 -14.85
C HIS A 98 -8.32 -4.84 -16.00
N HIS A 99 -7.99 -5.49 -17.13
CA HIS A 99 -7.52 -4.74 -18.31
C HIS A 99 -8.65 -4.00 -19.04
N GLU A 100 -9.89 -4.52 -18.99
CA GLU A 100 -11.05 -3.96 -19.69
C GLU A 100 -11.75 -2.80 -18.97
N ARG A 101 -11.56 -2.61 -17.65
CA ARG A 101 -12.25 -1.53 -16.89
C ARG A 101 -11.51 -0.21 -16.86
N CYS A 102 -10.18 -0.19 -16.93
CA CYS A 102 -9.41 1.06 -16.95
C CYS A 102 -9.58 1.85 -18.28
N MET A 103 -9.87 1.15 -19.38
CA MET A 103 -10.12 1.79 -20.68
C MET A 103 -11.55 2.33 -20.86
N ARG A 104 -12.53 1.85 -20.08
CA ARG A 104 -13.94 2.24 -20.26
C ARG A 104 -14.33 3.53 -19.52
N GLU A 105 -13.58 3.91 -18.48
CA GLU A 105 -13.83 5.15 -17.73
C GLU A 105 -13.17 6.40 -18.35
N LYS A 106 -12.25 6.24 -19.32
CA LYS A 106 -11.66 7.38 -20.05
C LYS A 106 -12.42 7.82 -21.31
N MET A 107 -13.54 7.18 -21.65
CA MET A 107 -14.34 7.52 -22.83
C MET A 107 -15.69 8.19 -22.52
N SER A 108 -15.98 8.53 -21.25
CA SER A 108 -17.29 9.13 -20.88
C SER A 108 -17.21 10.56 -20.34
N PHE A 109 -16.09 11.26 -20.45
CA PHE A 109 -16.04 12.70 -20.20
C PHE A 109 -15.20 13.41 -21.27
N GLY A 110 -15.88 14.06 -22.24
CA GLY A 110 -15.24 15.00 -23.15
C GLY A 110 -15.90 15.14 -24.52
N SER A 111 -17.00 15.90 -24.57
CA SER A 111 -17.38 16.77 -25.70
C SER A 111 -18.24 16.19 -26.83
N ALA A 112 -19.55 16.43 -26.73
CA ALA A 112 -20.32 17.05 -27.82
C ALA A 112 -20.51 18.54 -27.46
N PRO A 113 -20.87 19.48 -28.36
CA PRO A 113 -20.96 19.44 -29.83
C PRO A 113 -20.23 20.64 -30.49
N VAL A 114 -20.06 20.67 -31.83
CA VAL A 114 -20.35 21.88 -32.63
C VAL A 114 -20.80 21.44 -34.03
N LEU A 115 -21.99 21.88 -34.42
CA LEU A 115 -22.52 21.86 -35.78
C LEU A 115 -21.64 22.71 -36.71
N SER A 116 -21.27 22.17 -37.87
CA SER A 116 -21.35 22.83 -39.19
C SER A 116 -21.12 21.80 -40.27
#